data_AF-A0A3D5G616-F1
#
_entry.id   AF-A0A3D5G616-F1
#
_cell.length_a   1.000
_cell.length_b   1.000
_cell.length_c   1.000
_cell.angle_alpha   90.00
_cell.angle_beta   90.00
_cell.angle_gamma   90.00
#
_symmetry.space_group_name_H-M   'P 1'
#
loop_
_entity.id
_entity.type
_entity.pdbx_description
1 polymer ?
#
loop_
_entity_poly.entity_id
_entity_poly.type
_entity_poly.pdbx_seq_one_letter_code
_entity_poly.pdbx_strand_id
1 'polypeptide(L)'
;MGTAIDNFTKQLHDNLEAVEDRAKSLKESIQSAPKKTQTEIQSKLDEMKTKLDAKKQEFDEYRAKLKTQFEAKESEVKSNIEEWKASRELTKLEDRAEQAEDYANTAILLAMAAMEEAEKATLEAIAARRDAETAAVTTEKQDTIKPSL
;
A
#
# COMPACT_ATOMS: atom_id res chain seq x y z
N MET A 1 -6.45 2.85 30.73
CA MET A 1 -5.42 3.61 29.99
C MET A 1 -5.94 5.04 29.86
N GLY A 2 -5.09 6.01 29.51
CA GLY A 2 -5.56 7.38 29.28
C GLY A 2 -6.34 7.47 27.96
N THR A 3 -7.26 8.44 27.84
CA THR A 3 -8.11 8.63 26.65
C THR A 3 -7.32 8.77 25.33
N ALA A 4 -6.12 9.36 25.37
CA ALA A 4 -5.23 9.47 24.21
C ALA A 4 -4.76 8.09 23.71
N ILE A 5 -4.29 7.23 24.61
CA ILE A 5 -3.81 5.87 24.27
C ILE A 5 -4.96 5.03 23.69
N ASP A 6 -6.17 5.15 24.27
CA ASP A 6 -7.33 4.41 23.80
C ASP A 6 -7.73 4.83 22.37
N ASN A 7 -7.72 6.15 22.10
CA ASN A 7 -7.99 6.69 20.76
C ASN A 7 -6.95 6.25 19.74
N PHE A 8 -5.66 6.38 20.07
CA PHE A 8 -4.56 5.93 19.22
C PHE A 8 -4.65 4.44 18.90
N THR A 9 -4.88 3.60 19.92
CA THR A 9 -5.00 2.15 19.74
C THR A 9 -6.17 1.80 18.85
N LYS A 10 -7.31 2.48 19.03
CA LYS A 10 -8.48 2.30 18.15
C LYS A 10 -8.17 2.68 16.70
N GLN A 11 -7.54 3.83 16.47
CA GLN A 11 -7.16 4.26 15.12
C GLN A 11 -6.20 3.27 14.46
N LEU A 12 -5.19 2.77 15.19
CA LEU A 12 -4.28 1.75 14.66
C LEU A 12 -5.02 0.45 14.33
N HIS A 13 -5.95 0.02 15.18
CA HIS A 13 -6.76 -1.15 14.92
C HIS A 13 -7.56 -1.00 13.62
N ASP A 14 -8.28 0.11 13.47
CA ASP A 14 -9.08 0.39 12.27
C ASP A 14 -8.20 0.43 11.00
N ASN A 15 -7.00 1.02 11.10
CA ASN A 15 -6.02 1.05 10.01
C ASN A 15 -5.48 -0.36 9.66
N LEU A 16 -5.23 -1.20 10.66
CA LEU A 16 -4.77 -2.58 10.45
C LEU A 16 -5.86 -3.44 9.81
N GLU A 17 -7.11 -3.30 10.23
CA GLU A 17 -8.26 -3.96 9.60
C GLU A 17 -8.37 -3.56 8.12
N ALA A 18 -8.20 -2.27 7.82
CA ALA A 18 -8.20 -1.76 6.45
C ALA A 18 -7.04 -2.31 5.59
N VAL A 19 -5.89 -2.62 6.18
CA VAL A 19 -4.76 -3.31 5.52
C VAL A 19 -5.10 -4.77 5.27
N GLU A 20 -5.68 -5.46 6.27
CA GLU A 20 -6.10 -6.86 6.15
C GLU A 20 -7.12 -7.04 5.02
N ASP A 21 -8.11 -6.16 4.92
CA ASP A 21 -9.13 -6.21 3.88
C ASP A 21 -8.56 -6.02 2.47
N ARG A 22 -7.55 -5.15 2.32
CA ARG A 22 -6.83 -5.00 1.06
C ARG A 22 -6.00 -6.23 0.71
N ALA A 23 -5.37 -6.86 1.71
CA ALA A 23 -4.67 -8.13 1.52
C ALA A 23 -5.60 -9.23 1.00
N LYS A 24 -6.79 -9.33 1.60
CA LYS A 24 -7.84 -10.25 1.15
C LYS A 24 -8.28 -9.94 -0.28
N SER A 25 -8.55 -8.67 -0.60
CA SER A 25 -8.95 -8.26 -1.95
C SER A 25 -7.90 -8.60 -3.01
N LEU A 26 -6.62 -8.35 -2.73
CA LEU A 26 -5.50 -8.74 -3.60
C LEU A 26 -5.46 -10.26 -3.80
N LYS A 27 -5.58 -11.03 -2.72
CA LYS A 27 -5.62 -12.50 -2.79
C LYS A 27 -6.78 -12.98 -3.67
N GLU A 28 -7.97 -12.42 -3.50
CA GLU A 28 -9.15 -12.74 -4.31
C GLU A 28 -8.97 -12.35 -5.78
N SER A 29 -8.33 -11.21 -6.07
CA SER A 29 -7.95 -10.81 -7.43
C SER A 29 -7.07 -11.86 -8.10
N ILE A 30 -6.05 -12.36 -7.40
CA ILE A 30 -5.16 -13.42 -7.90
C ILE A 30 -5.92 -14.72 -8.13
N GLN A 31 -6.76 -15.14 -7.18
CA GLN A 31 -7.49 -16.41 -7.26
C GLN A 31 -8.59 -16.42 -8.33
N SER A 32 -9.22 -15.26 -8.59
CA SER A 32 -10.28 -15.12 -9.58
C SER A 32 -9.76 -14.87 -10.99
N ALA A 33 -8.54 -14.35 -11.14
CA ALA A 33 -7.96 -14.00 -12.42
C ALA A 33 -8.02 -15.10 -13.49
N PRO A 34 -7.70 -16.39 -13.21
CA PRO A 34 -7.80 -17.45 -14.23
C PRO A 34 -9.21 -17.65 -14.78
N LYS A 35 -10.25 -17.30 -14.01
CA LYS A 35 -11.66 -17.49 -14.36
C LYS A 35 -12.25 -16.29 -15.10
N LYS A 36 -11.60 -15.12 -15.02
CA LYS A 36 -12.07 -13.89 -15.67
C LYS A 36 -11.64 -13.86 -17.13
N THR A 37 -12.35 -13.11 -17.96
CA THR A 37 -11.97 -12.75 -19.33
C THR A 37 -10.91 -11.64 -19.34
N GLN A 38 -10.24 -11.42 -20.48
CA GLN A 38 -9.28 -10.33 -20.62
C GLN A 38 -9.94 -8.96 -20.39
N THR A 39 -11.14 -8.76 -20.95
CA THR A 39 -11.91 -7.52 -20.79
C THR A 39 -12.25 -7.23 -19.33
N GLU A 40 -12.61 -8.25 -18.54
CA GLU A 40 -12.90 -8.07 -17.10
C GLU A 40 -11.65 -7.71 -16.29
N ILE A 41 -10.50 -8.29 -16.63
CA ILE A 41 -9.22 -7.95 -15.98
C ILE A 41 -8.83 -6.52 -16.34
N GLN A 42 -8.98 -6.12 -17.60
CA GLN A 42 -8.68 -4.76 -18.06
C GLN A 42 -9.58 -3.72 -17.39
N SER A 43 -10.89 -4.01 -17.30
CA SER A 43 -11.85 -3.15 -16.61
C SER A 43 -11.46 -2.92 -15.14
N LYS A 44 -11.16 -4.01 -14.40
CA LYS A 44 -10.71 -3.89 -13.01
C LYS A 44 -9.37 -3.15 -12.88
N LEU A 45 -8.46 -3.35 -13.83
CA LEU A 45 -7.20 -2.64 -13.87
C LEU A 45 -7.40 -1.13 -14.06
N ASP A 46 -8.28 -0.72 -14.95
CA ASP A 46 -8.54 0.70 -15.23
C ASP A 46 -9.24 1.39 -14.04
N GLU A 47 -10.11 0.67 -13.32
CA GLU A 47 -10.67 1.12 -12.04
C GLU A 47 -9.55 1.35 -11.01
N MET A 48 -8.63 0.39 -10.86
CA MET A 48 -7.51 0.51 -9.92
C MET A 48 -6.55 1.64 -10.29
N LYS A 49 -6.27 1.85 -11.58
CA LYS A 49 -5.47 2.99 -12.06
C LYS A 49 -6.12 4.31 -11.68
N THR A 50 -7.42 4.46 -11.95
CA THR A 50 -8.18 5.67 -11.62
C THR A 50 -8.15 5.95 -10.12
N LYS A 51 -8.36 4.92 -9.29
CA LYS A 51 -8.30 5.02 -7.83
C LYS A 51 -6.91 5.45 -7.33
N LEU A 52 -5.85 4.86 -7.88
CA LEU A 52 -4.47 5.18 -7.51
C LEU A 52 -4.06 6.59 -7.98
N ASP A 53 -4.46 7.00 -9.17
CA ASP A 53 -4.19 8.35 -9.67
C ASP A 53 -4.87 9.41 -8.79
N ALA A 54 -6.10 9.15 -8.33
CA ALA A 54 -6.81 10.03 -7.41
C ALA A 54 -6.11 10.16 -6.04
N LYS A 55 -5.34 9.16 -5.62
CA LYS A 55 -4.63 9.12 -4.34
C LYS A 55 -3.13 9.38 -4.44
N LYS A 56 -2.61 9.62 -5.64
CA LYS A 56 -1.17 9.68 -5.89
C LYS A 56 -0.47 10.73 -5.00
N GLN A 57 -1.07 11.91 -4.89
CA GLN A 57 -0.55 12.97 -4.03
C GLN A 57 -0.51 12.55 -2.57
N GLU A 58 -1.58 11.92 -2.07
CA GLU A 58 -1.67 11.42 -0.69
C GLU A 58 -0.54 10.40 -0.40
N PHE A 59 -0.23 9.54 -1.37
CA PHE A 59 0.84 8.54 -1.22
C PHE A 59 2.22 9.18 -1.19
N ASP A 60 2.45 10.18 -2.04
CA ASP A 60 3.71 10.94 -2.05
C ASP A 60 3.89 11.72 -0.74
N GLU A 61 2.80 12.28 -0.20
CA GLU A 61 2.78 12.93 1.12
C GLU A 61 3.12 11.94 2.25
N TYR A 62 2.55 10.73 2.26
CA TYR A 62 2.91 9.70 3.24
C TYR A 62 4.38 9.30 3.17
N ARG A 63 4.93 9.12 1.95
CA ARG A 63 6.36 8.79 1.77
C ARG A 63 7.25 9.91 2.30
N ALA A 64 6.94 11.17 1.98
CA ALA A 64 7.70 12.33 2.44
C ALA A 64 7.60 12.52 3.95
N LYS A 65 6.39 12.39 4.52
CA LYS A 65 6.15 12.49 5.96
C LYS A 65 6.90 11.39 6.71
N LEU A 66 6.82 10.14 6.25
CA LEU A 66 7.50 9.02 6.90
C LEU A 66 9.02 9.19 6.90
N LYS A 67 9.59 9.68 5.80
CA LYS A 67 11.03 9.99 5.73
C LYS A 67 11.43 11.04 6.77
N THR A 68 10.68 12.14 6.83
CA THR A 68 10.92 13.23 7.81
C THR A 68 10.81 12.72 9.24
N GLN A 69 9.79 11.93 9.55
CA GLN A 69 9.59 11.37 10.88
C GLN A 69 10.68 10.34 11.25
N PHE A 70 11.18 9.56 10.29
CA PHE A 70 12.29 8.64 10.50
C PHE A 70 13.56 9.39 10.92
N GLU A 71 13.92 10.45 10.18
CA GLU A 71 15.06 11.32 10.51
C GLU A 71 14.90 11.99 11.89
N ALA A 72 13.69 12.50 12.19
CA ALA A 72 13.38 13.08 13.49
C ALA A 72 13.56 12.06 14.64
N LYS A 73 13.11 10.82 14.45
CA LYS A 73 13.25 9.75 15.43
C LYS A 73 14.70 9.32 15.65
N GLU A 74 15.53 9.27 14.61
CA GLU A 74 16.96 8.98 14.75
C GLU A 74 17.71 10.07 15.53
N SER A 75 17.24 11.33 15.43
CA SER A 75 17.80 12.45 16.19
C SER A 75 17.39 12.47 17.67
N GLU A 76 16.45 11.62 18.09
CA GLU A 76 15.97 11.57 19.47
C GLU A 76 17.05 10.97 20.41
N VAL A 77 17.55 11.80 21.33
CA VAL A 77 18.60 11.39 22.28
C VAL A 77 17.99 10.92 23.59
N LYS A 78 18.34 9.70 24.01
CA LYS A 78 17.88 9.08 25.28
C LYS A 78 18.15 9.96 26.51
N SER A 79 19.27 10.70 26.52
CA SER A 79 19.61 11.64 27.60
C SER A 79 18.58 12.75 27.76
N ASN A 80 18.03 13.28 26.66
CA ASN A 80 17.02 14.35 26.70
C ASN A 80 15.72 13.83 27.33
N ILE A 81 15.34 12.59 27.04
CA ILE A 81 14.10 11.97 27.56
C ILE A 81 14.18 11.82 29.08
N GLU A 82 15.31 11.34 29.62
CA GLU A 82 15.47 11.16 31.07
C GLU A 82 15.49 12.51 31.80
N GLU A 83 16.09 13.54 31.20
CA GLU A 83 16.03 14.90 31.71
C GLU A 83 14.58 15.44 31.73
N TRP A 84 13.83 15.27 30.65
CA TRP A 84 12.42 15.70 30.58
C TRP A 84 11.56 15.00 31.62
N LYS A 85 11.79 13.70 31.88
CA LYS A 85 11.12 12.97 32.96
C LYS A 85 11.48 13.51 34.34
N ALA A 86 12.77 13.72 34.61
CA ALA A 86 13.26 14.21 35.89
C ALA A 86 12.70 15.62 36.20
N SER A 87 12.64 16.47 35.19
CA SER A 87 12.15 17.85 35.26
C SER A 87 10.63 17.99 35.10
N ARG A 88 9.91 16.88 34.85
CA ARG A 88 8.45 16.84 34.60
C ARG A 88 8.02 17.77 33.46
N GLU A 89 8.79 17.78 32.37
CA GLU A 89 8.52 18.52 31.15
C GLU A 89 7.37 17.85 30.36
N LEU A 90 6.14 17.95 30.88
CA LEU A 90 4.98 17.21 30.37
C LEU A 90 4.72 17.44 28.88
N THR A 91 4.74 18.70 28.42
CA THR A 91 4.52 19.03 27.01
C THR A 91 5.50 18.34 26.08
N LYS A 92 6.80 18.28 26.44
CA LYS A 92 7.81 17.60 25.60
C LYS A 92 7.59 16.09 25.55
N LEU A 93 7.11 15.50 26.65
CA LEU A 93 6.79 14.08 26.72
C LEU A 93 5.51 13.73 25.95
N GLU A 94 4.52 14.64 25.94
CA GLU A 94 3.30 14.54 25.13
C GLU A 94 3.60 14.69 23.63
N ASP A 95 4.34 15.75 23.24
CA ASP A 95 4.76 15.97 21.85
C ASP A 95 5.53 14.75 21.30
N ARG A 96 6.39 14.15 22.13
CA ARG A 96 7.11 12.92 21.79
C ARG A 96 6.17 11.74 21.56
N ALA A 97 5.15 11.59 22.42
CA ALA A 97 4.16 10.53 22.26
C ALA A 97 3.38 10.73 20.96
N GLU A 98 2.87 11.94 20.71
CA GLU A 98 2.17 12.31 19.48
C GLU A 98 3.03 12.02 18.24
N GLN A 99 4.31 12.40 18.23
CA GLN A 99 5.22 12.09 17.12
C GLN A 99 5.37 10.58 16.86
N ALA A 100 5.45 9.78 17.92
CA ALA A 100 5.54 8.32 17.79
C ALA A 100 4.22 7.71 17.29
N GLU A 101 3.07 8.23 17.75
CA GLU A 101 1.75 7.84 17.30
C GLU A 101 1.54 8.17 15.81
N ASP A 102 1.89 9.40 15.42
CA ASP A 102 1.82 9.89 14.04
C ASP A 102 2.75 9.10 13.09
N TYR A 103 3.93 8.69 13.58
CA TYR A 103 4.82 7.80 12.84
C TYR A 103 4.18 6.44 12.57
N ALA A 104 3.61 5.82 13.60
CA ALA A 104 2.94 4.53 13.46
C ALA A 104 1.77 4.60 12.47
N ASN A 105 0.94 5.64 12.58
CA ASN A 105 -0.17 5.89 11.65
C ASN A 105 0.33 6.07 10.21
N THR A 106 1.32 6.93 9.99
CA THR A 106 1.85 7.20 8.64
C THR A 106 2.45 5.95 8.00
N ALA A 107 3.15 5.11 8.79
CA ALA A 107 3.72 3.86 8.30
C ALA A 107 2.65 2.87 7.84
N ILE A 108 1.53 2.74 8.57
CA ILE A 108 0.43 1.85 8.19
C ILE A 108 -0.31 2.39 6.96
N LEU A 109 -0.54 3.70 6.87
CA LEU A 109 -1.16 4.31 5.69
C LEU A 109 -0.30 4.09 4.43
N LEU A 110 1.03 4.17 4.57
CA LEU A 110 1.94 3.82 3.47
C LEU A 110 1.89 2.33 3.11
N ALA A 111 1.80 1.43 4.09
CA ALA A 111 1.64 0.00 3.82
C ALA A 111 0.34 -0.28 3.05
N MET A 112 -0.76 0.34 3.48
CA MET A 112 -2.06 0.29 2.83
C MET A 112 -1.99 0.77 1.37
N ALA A 113 -1.31 1.88 1.12
CA ALA A 113 -1.05 2.41 -0.22
C ALA A 113 -0.24 1.44 -1.09
N ALA A 114 0.82 0.85 -0.54
CA ALA A 114 1.66 -0.12 -1.23
C ALA A 114 0.88 -1.39 -1.62
N MET A 115 -0.10 -1.81 -0.82
CA MET A 115 -0.97 -2.93 -1.18
C MET A 115 -1.89 -2.62 -2.36
N GLU A 116 -2.45 -1.40 -2.42
CA GLU A 116 -3.25 -0.97 -3.58
C GLU A 116 -2.38 -0.93 -4.86
N GLU A 117 -1.14 -0.45 -4.75
CA GLU A 117 -0.16 -0.46 -5.85
C GLU A 117 0.21 -1.90 -6.29
N ALA A 118 0.40 -2.81 -5.33
CA ALA A 118 0.67 -4.22 -5.61
C ALA A 118 -0.50 -4.92 -6.32
N GLU A 119 -1.75 -4.60 -5.97
CA GLU A 119 -2.92 -5.13 -6.67
C GLU A 119 -2.98 -4.66 -8.13
N LYS A 120 -2.76 -3.37 -8.38
CA LYS A 120 -2.65 -2.85 -9.75
C LYS A 120 -1.56 -3.61 -10.53
N ALA A 121 -0.33 -3.66 -10.00
CA ALA A 121 0.80 -4.29 -10.68
C ALA A 121 0.54 -5.78 -10.98
N THR A 122 -0.17 -6.46 -10.08
CA THR A 122 -0.56 -7.86 -10.29
C THR A 122 -1.55 -8.02 -11.44
N LEU A 123 -2.58 -7.17 -11.52
CA LEU A 123 -3.55 -7.19 -12.62
C LEU A 123 -2.87 -6.84 -13.96
N GLU A 124 -1.95 -5.87 -13.97
CA GLU A 124 -1.14 -5.53 -15.16
C GLU A 124 -0.32 -6.73 -15.64
N ALA A 125 0.37 -7.42 -14.72
CA ALA A 125 1.17 -8.59 -15.07
C ALA A 125 0.31 -9.73 -15.64
N ILE A 126 -0.89 -9.95 -15.10
CA ILE A 126 -1.82 -10.98 -15.61
C ILE A 126 -2.33 -10.60 -17.00
N ALA A 127 -2.77 -9.35 -17.19
CA ALA A 127 -3.25 -8.87 -18.48
C ALA A 127 -2.16 -9.02 -19.57
N ALA A 128 -0.92 -8.60 -19.27
CA ALA A 128 0.19 -8.69 -20.19
C ALA A 128 0.55 -10.13 -20.59
N ARG A 129 0.47 -11.08 -19.64
CA ARG A 129 0.71 -12.51 -19.94
C ARG A 129 -0.34 -13.07 -20.89
N ARG A 130 -1.61 -12.69 -20.72
CA ARG A 130 -2.70 -13.15 -21.59
C ARG A 130 -2.62 -12.57 -23.00
N ASP A 131 -2.19 -11.32 -23.13
CA ASP A 131 -1.91 -10.72 -24.44
C ASP A 131 -0.81 -11.51 -25.15
N ALA A 132 0.26 -11.88 -24.44
CA ALA A 132 1.34 -12.71 -24.97
C ALA A 132 0.86 -14.11 -25.38
N GLU A 133 0.05 -14.78 -24.56
CA GLU A 133 -0.55 -16.10 -24.88
C GLU A 133 -1.42 -16.03 -26.14
N THR A 134 -2.23 -14.98 -26.26
CA THR A 134 -3.12 -14.76 -27.43
C THR A 134 -2.30 -14.54 -28.70
N ALA A 135 -1.22 -13.76 -28.61
CA ALA A 135 -0.30 -13.54 -29.73
C ALA A 135 0.38 -14.84 -30.18
N ALA A 136 0.84 -15.68 -29.24
CA ALA A 136 1.50 -16.95 -29.55
C ALA A 136 0.57 -17.95 -30.29
N VAL A 137 -0.69 -18.07 -29.85
CA VAL A 137 -1.69 -18.91 -30.53
C VAL A 137 -1.97 -18.40 -31.95
N THR A 138 -1.92 -17.08 -32.16
CA THR A 138 -2.13 -16.48 -33.47
C THR A 138 -0.98 -16.79 -34.43
N THR A 139 0.26 -16.80 -33.94
CA THR A 139 1.45 -17.15 -34.74
C THR A 139 1.45 -18.63 -35.17
N GLU A 140 1.07 -19.56 -34.30
CA GLU A 140 0.99 -21.00 -34.65
C GLU A 140 -0.06 -21.29 -35.74
N LYS A 141 -1.18 -20.56 -35.74
CA LYS A 141 -2.21 -20.67 -36.79
C LYS A 141 -1.76 -20.09 -38.13
N GLN A 142 -0.89 -19.09 -38.15
CA GLN A 142 -0.36 -18.54 -39.41
C GLN A 142 0.71 -19.42 -40.04
N ASP A 143 1.54 -20.09 -39.24
CA ASP A 143 2.58 -21.01 -39.76
C ASP A 143 2.01 -22.32 -40.33
N THR A 144 0.83 -22.74 -39.89
CA THR A 144 0.12 -23.94 -40.42
C THR A 144 -0.63 -23.70 -41.74
N ILE A 145 -0.75 -22.45 -42.20
CA ILE A 145 -1.50 -22.09 -43.43
C ILE A 145 -0.58 -21.83 -44.64
N LYS A 146 0.76 -21.84 -44.48
CA LYS A 146 1.66 -21.74 -45.65
C LYS A 146 1.56 -23.01 -46.50
N PRO A 147 1.11 -22.94 -47.78
CA PRO A 147 1.20 -24.08 -48.68
C PRO A 147 2.66 -24.29 -49.05
N SER A 148 3.15 -25.51 -48.88
CA SER A 148 4.40 -25.97 -49.48
C SER A 148 4.31 -25.84 -51.00
N LEU A 149 5.15 -24.95 -51.55
CA LEU A 149 5.43 -24.83 -52.99
C LEU A 149 6.26 -26.03 -53.47
#